data_AF-A0A7C0V5G9-F1
#
_entry.id   AF-A0A7C0V5G9-F1
#
_cell.length_a   1.000
_cell.length_b   1.000
_cell.length_c   1.000
_cell.angle_alpha   90.00
_cell.angle_beta   90.00
_cell.angle_gamma   90.00
#
_symmetry.space_group_name_H-M   'P 1'
#
loop_
_entity.id
_entity.type
_entity.pdbx_description
1 polymer ?
#
loop_
_entity_poly.entity_id
_entity_poly.type
_entity_poly.pdbx_seq_one_letter_code
_entity_poly.pdbx_strand_id
1 'polypeptide(L)'
;MEDEGESSPQLLNRNIPAIVIGEFISSMGWTIFYVLWQPYVLSLGASMTALGLLRGIRIGVTSTLQLLTGRLSDVLGRKRPMLMAYLLGIASIALIVAASNWPQLLPAVFLLSLA
;
A
#
# COMPACT_ATOMS: atom_id res chain seq x y z
N MET A 1 -2.41 50.68 21.38
CA MET A 1 -3.74 50.14 21.04
C MET A 1 -3.72 49.87 19.56
N GLU A 2 -3.36 48.65 19.22
CA GLU A 2 -3.78 47.96 17.99
C GLU A 2 -3.54 46.50 18.34
N ASP A 3 -4.63 45.94 18.86
CA ASP A 3 -4.82 44.53 19.09
C ASP A 3 -5.07 43.85 17.74
N GLU A 4 -4.93 42.53 17.74
CA GLU A 4 -5.44 41.60 16.73
C GLU A 4 -4.56 41.31 15.50
N GLY A 5 -3.78 40.25 15.67
CA GLY A 5 -3.34 39.38 14.61
C GLY A 5 -2.91 38.02 15.16
N GLU A 6 -3.56 37.54 16.23
CA GLU A 6 -3.40 36.18 16.71
C GLU A 6 -3.71 35.26 15.53
N SER A 7 -2.66 34.62 15.00
CA SER A 7 -2.75 33.67 13.89
C SER A 7 -3.54 32.47 14.36
N SER A 8 -4.86 32.57 14.23
CA SER A 8 -5.83 31.57 14.63
C SER A 8 -5.39 30.18 14.11
N PRO A 9 -5.07 29.22 14.99
CA PRO A 9 -4.71 27.85 14.59
C PRO A 9 -5.96 27.04 14.19
N GLN A 10 -6.86 27.65 13.42
CA GLN A 10 -8.10 27.10 12.89
C GLN A 10 -8.02 27.39 11.39
N LEU A 11 -7.86 26.42 10.49
CA LEU A 11 -8.83 25.36 10.22
C LEU A 11 -8.08 24.10 9.76
N LEU A 12 -7.87 23.13 10.65
CA LEU A 12 -7.65 21.76 10.19
C LEU A 12 -8.90 21.36 9.39
N ASN A 13 -8.78 21.26 8.07
CA ASN A 13 -9.86 20.84 7.17
C ASN A 13 -10.63 19.65 7.78
N ARG A 14 -11.98 19.70 7.78
CA ARG A 14 -12.88 18.65 8.32
C ARG A 14 -12.60 17.23 7.78
N ASN A 15 -11.83 17.13 6.69
CA ASN A 15 -11.41 15.88 6.07
C ASN A 15 -10.17 15.25 6.72
N ILE A 16 -9.37 15.99 7.49
CA ILE A 16 -8.14 15.49 8.10
C ILE A 16 -8.44 14.37 9.10
N PRO A 17 -9.42 14.48 10.02
CA PRO A 17 -9.78 13.38 10.91
C PRO A 17 -10.17 12.10 10.16
N ALA A 18 -10.91 12.22 9.05
CA ALA A 18 -11.30 11.07 8.23
C ALA A 18 -10.07 10.39 7.57
N ILE A 19 -9.12 11.18 7.08
CA ILE A 19 -7.85 10.67 6.53
C ILE A 19 -7.02 9.98 7.62
N VAL A 20 -6.89 10.61 8.80
CA VAL A 20 -6.11 10.07 9.91
C VAL A 20 -6.68 8.75 10.40
N ILE A 21 -7.99 8.66 10.61
CA ILE A 21 -8.66 7.42 11.03
C ILE A 21 -8.52 6.35 9.94
N GLY A 22 -8.71 6.70 8.68
CA GLY A 22 -8.55 5.77 7.55
C GLY A 22 -7.13 5.21 7.47
N GLU A 23 -6.12 6.07 7.61
CA GLU A 23 -4.71 5.67 7.57
C GLU A 23 -4.33 4.83 8.79
N PHE A 24 -4.88 5.16 9.97
CA PHE A 24 -4.66 4.36 11.17
C PHE A 24 -5.14 2.91 10.96
N ILE A 25 -6.37 2.72 10.47
CA ILE A 25 -6.93 1.40 10.17
C ILE A 25 -6.11 0.69 9.09
N SER A 26 -5.76 1.41 8.01
CA SER A 26 -4.93 0.90 6.91
C SER A 26 -3.57 0.39 7.42
N SER A 27 -2.89 1.21 8.22
CA SER A 27 -1.58 0.91 8.80
C SER A 27 -1.60 -0.32 9.72
N MET A 28 -2.66 -0.47 10.52
CA MET A 28 -2.86 -1.69 11.31
C MET A 28 -2.97 -2.93 10.44
N GLY A 29 -3.79 -2.86 9.37
CA GLY A 29 -3.94 -3.96 8.41
C GLY A 29 -2.62 -4.35 7.76
N TRP A 30 -1.85 -3.37 7.28
CA TRP A 30 -0.54 -3.60 6.69
C TRP A 30 0.47 -4.18 7.69
N THR A 31 0.46 -3.71 8.94
CA THR A 31 1.34 -4.23 9.98
C THR A 31 1.09 -5.70 10.23
N ILE A 32 -0.17 -6.11 10.39
CA ILE A 32 -0.56 -7.51 10.55
C ILE A 32 -0.12 -8.33 9.33
N PHE A 33 -0.40 -7.82 8.12
CA PHE A 33 0.00 -8.47 6.88
C PHE A 33 1.51 -8.72 6.81
N TYR A 34 2.35 -7.73 7.14
CA TYR A 34 3.81 -7.88 7.07
C TYR A 34 4.37 -8.84 8.11
N VAL A 35 3.77 -8.90 9.29
CA VAL A 35 4.13 -9.88 10.33
C VAL A 35 3.81 -11.30 9.86
N LEU A 36 2.65 -11.49 9.23
CA LEU A 36 2.20 -12.80 8.74
C LEU A 36 2.87 -13.24 7.42
N TRP A 37 3.39 -12.30 6.63
CA TRP A 37 3.94 -12.56 5.31
C TRP A 37 5.03 -13.63 5.31
N GLN A 38 6.03 -13.50 6.19
CA GLN A 38 7.15 -14.44 6.23
C GLN A 38 6.73 -15.87 6.59
N PRO A 39 6.04 -16.13 7.72
CA PRO A 39 5.63 -17.49 8.06
C PRO A 39 4.68 -18.09 7.02
N TYR A 40 3.81 -17.28 6.40
CA TYR A 40 2.92 -17.73 5.34
C TYR A 40 3.68 -18.22 4.10
N VAL A 41 4.61 -17.41 3.57
CA VAL A 41 5.40 -17.78 2.37
C VAL A 41 6.25 -19.03 2.63
N LEU A 42 6.81 -19.17 3.83
CA LEU A 42 7.55 -20.37 4.22
C LEU A 42 6.65 -21.61 4.34
N SER A 43 5.42 -21.47 4.83
CA SER A 43 4.45 -22.58 4.88
C SER A 43 4.03 -23.11 3.51
N LEU A 44 4.15 -22.29 2.45
CA LEU A 44 3.91 -22.68 1.06
C LEU A 44 5.11 -23.39 0.40
N GLY A 45 6.16 -23.69 1.18
CA GLY A 45 7.35 -24.40 0.71
C GLY A 45 8.39 -23.52 0.01
N ALA A 46 8.31 -22.19 0.16
CA ALA A 46 9.35 -21.30 -0.37
C ALA A 46 10.63 -21.38 0.47
N SER A 47 11.79 -21.27 -0.18
CA SER A 47 13.07 -21.10 0.52
C SER A 47 13.25 -19.67 1.02
N MET A 48 14.12 -19.47 2.01
CA MET A 48 14.46 -18.12 2.51
C MET A 48 15.04 -17.23 1.38
N THR A 49 15.80 -17.83 0.46
CA THR A 49 16.31 -17.14 -0.73
C THR A 49 15.19 -16.69 -1.66
N ALA A 50 14.20 -17.56 -1.92
CA ALA A 50 13.04 -17.21 -2.75
C ALA A 50 12.21 -16.09 -2.13
N LEU A 51 12.03 -16.10 -0.80
CA LEU A 51 11.37 -15.02 -0.06
C LEU A 51 12.11 -13.69 -0.20
N GLY A 52 13.44 -13.71 -0.06
CA GLY A 52 14.29 -12.52 -0.22
C GLY A 52 14.19 -11.95 -1.63
N LEU A 53 14.26 -12.80 -2.66
CA LEU A 53 14.09 -12.41 -4.06
C LEU A 53 12.71 -11.81 -4.33
N LEU A 54 11.66 -12.45 -3.84
CA LEU A 54 10.28 -11.98 -4.00
C LEU A 54 10.10 -10.58 -3.39
N ARG A 55 10.65 -10.36 -2.19
CA ARG A 55 10.63 -9.06 -1.52
C ARG A 55 11.45 -8.02 -2.29
N GLY A 56 12.65 -8.39 -2.77
CA GLY A 56 13.50 -7.49 -3.55
C GLY A 56 12.84 -7.04 -4.86
N ILE A 57 12.29 -7.98 -5.63
CA ILE A 57 11.56 -7.69 -6.87
C ILE A 57 10.37 -6.78 -6.58
N ARG A 58 9.57 -7.10 -5.56
CA ARG A 58 8.42 -6.26 -5.17
C ARG A 58 8.86 -4.82 -4.91
N ILE A 59 9.87 -4.62 -4.07
CA ILE A 59 10.35 -3.28 -3.70
C ILE A 59 10.86 -2.55 -4.93
N GLY A 60 11.69 -3.20 -5.76
CA GLY A 60 12.22 -2.60 -6.98
C GLY A 60 11.11 -2.16 -7.94
N VAL A 61 10.15 -3.03 -8.21
CA VAL A 61 9.00 -2.74 -9.09
C VAL A 61 8.16 -1.60 -8.51
N THR A 62 7.81 -1.65 -7.22
CA THR A 62 7.01 -0.61 -6.57
C THR A 62 7.71 0.74 -6.59
N SER A 63 9.01 0.81 -6.32
CA SER A 63 9.76 2.07 -6.35
C SER A 63 9.81 2.69 -7.76
N THR A 64 10.01 1.87 -8.80
CA THR A 64 9.94 2.35 -10.19
C THR A 64 8.54 2.82 -10.55
N LEU A 65 7.51 2.07 -10.17
CA LEU A 65 6.11 2.42 -10.45
C LEU A 65 5.68 3.69 -9.72
N GLN A 66 6.05 3.87 -8.45
CA GLN A 66 5.71 5.07 -7.67
C GLN A 66 6.19 6.36 -8.32
N LEU A 67 7.37 6.33 -8.96
CA LEU A 67 7.87 7.49 -9.73
C LEU A 67 6.96 7.83 -10.91
N LEU A 68 6.40 6.82 -11.58
CA LEU A 68 5.51 6.99 -12.73
C LEU A 68 4.07 7.34 -12.29
N THR A 69 3.55 6.64 -11.28
CA THR A 69 2.18 6.82 -10.78
C THR A 69 2.01 8.16 -10.08
N GLY A 70 3.06 8.70 -9.45
CA GLY A 70 3.06 10.06 -8.90
C GLY A 70 2.76 11.09 -9.99
N ARG A 71 3.52 11.07 -11.10
CA ARG A 71 3.28 11.97 -12.24
C ARG A 71 1.90 11.74 -12.88
N LEU A 72 1.47 10.49 -12.96
CA LEU A 72 0.16 10.14 -13.51
C LEU A 72 -0.99 10.68 -12.64
N SER A 73 -0.83 10.64 -11.33
CA SER A 73 -1.79 11.17 -10.36
C SER A 73 -1.94 12.69 -10.43
N ASP A 74 -0.87 13.39 -10.77
CA ASP A 74 -0.91 14.86 -10.93
C ASP A 74 -1.71 15.28 -12.18
N VAL A 75 -1.70 14.46 -13.24
CA VAL A 75 -2.41 14.75 -14.50
C VAL A 75 -3.87 14.26 -14.47
N LEU A 76 -4.13 13.05 -13.98
CA LEU A 76 -5.47 12.44 -13.96
C LEU A 76 -6.33 12.85 -12.75
N GLY A 77 -5.72 13.55 -11.78
CA GLY A 77 -6.34 13.85 -10.50
C GLY A 77 -6.26 12.67 -9.53
N ARG A 78 -6.07 13.00 -8.25
CA ARG A 78 -5.62 12.06 -7.20
C ARG A 78 -6.63 10.97 -6.81
N LYS A 79 -7.94 11.20 -6.99
CA LYS A 79 -8.99 10.29 -6.50
C LYS A 79 -9.13 9.00 -7.31
N ARG A 80 -9.03 9.06 -8.65
CA ARG A 80 -9.25 7.88 -9.52
C ARG A 80 -8.10 6.87 -9.45
N PRO A 81 -6.82 7.27 -9.55
CA PRO A 81 -5.69 6.35 -9.42
C PRO A 81 -5.66 5.69 -8.03
N MET A 82 -6.01 6.44 -6.99
CA MET A 82 -6.06 5.94 -5.61
C MET A 82 -7.15 4.85 -5.44
N LEU A 83 -8.33 5.02 -6.04
CA LEU A 83 -9.35 3.95 -6.03
C LEU A 83 -8.91 2.71 -6.81
N MET A 84 -8.26 2.88 -7.96
CA MET A 84 -7.73 1.76 -8.75
C MET A 84 -6.65 1.00 -7.97
N ALA A 85 -5.76 1.72 -7.28
CA ALA A 85 -4.75 1.14 -6.39
C ALA A 85 -5.40 0.28 -5.29
N TYR A 86 -6.42 0.78 -4.59
CA TYR A 86 -7.12 -0.01 -3.59
C TYR A 86 -7.78 -1.27 -4.16
N LEU A 87 -8.40 -1.18 -5.34
CA LEU A 87 -9.01 -2.35 -5.99
C LEU A 87 -7.96 -3.40 -6.38
N LEU A 88 -6.82 -2.96 -6.93
CA LEU A 88 -5.69 -3.84 -7.23
C LEU A 88 -5.12 -4.48 -5.96
N GLY A 89 -5.02 -3.72 -4.88
CA GLY A 89 -4.59 -4.19 -3.56
C GLY A 89 -5.50 -5.29 -3.03
N ILE A 90 -6.82 -5.09 -3.08
CA ILE A 90 -7.80 -6.10 -2.65
C ILE A 90 -7.69 -7.38 -3.51
N ALA A 91 -7.61 -7.22 -4.83
CA ALA A 91 -7.44 -8.36 -5.74
C ALA A 91 -6.14 -9.13 -5.47
N SER A 92 -5.05 -8.42 -5.17
CA SER A 92 -3.77 -9.03 -4.83
C SER A 92 -3.83 -9.83 -3.54
N ILE A 93 -4.50 -9.31 -2.50
CA ILE A 93 -4.68 -10.02 -1.22
C ILE A 93 -5.55 -11.26 -1.43
N ALA A 94 -6.61 -11.18 -2.24
CA ALA A 94 -7.45 -12.33 -2.57
C ALA A 94 -6.64 -13.45 -3.26
N LEU A 95 -5.77 -13.10 -4.20
CA LEU A 95 -4.87 -14.06 -4.86
C LEU A 95 -3.84 -14.65 -3.91
N ILE A 96 -3.30 -13.85 -2.99
CA ILE A 96 -2.41 -14.34 -1.93
C ILE A 96 -3.15 -15.38 -1.10
N VAL A 97 -4.35 -15.09 -0.59
CA VAL A 97 -5.11 -16.03 0.25
C VAL A 97 -5.47 -17.32 -0.49
N ALA A 98 -5.74 -17.25 -1.80
CA ALA A 98 -6.03 -18.42 -2.62
C ALA A 98 -4.80 -19.26 -2.99
N ALA A 99 -3.58 -18.78 -2.74
CA ALA A 99 -2.36 -19.47 -3.13
C ALA A 99 -2.15 -20.76 -2.32
N SER A 100 -1.99 -21.88 -3.02
CA SER A 100 -1.67 -23.19 -2.44
C SER A 100 -0.18 -23.56 -2.58
N ASN A 101 0.53 -22.88 -3.49
CA ASN A 101 1.96 -23.06 -3.72
C ASN A 101 2.65 -21.70 -3.82
N TRP A 102 3.92 -21.60 -3.41
CA TRP A 102 4.65 -20.34 -3.44
C TRP A 102 4.80 -19.69 -4.84
N PRO A 103 4.88 -20.40 -5.98
CA PRO A 103 5.00 -19.74 -7.28
C PRO A 103 3.75 -18.94 -7.67
N GLN A 104 2.58 -19.30 -7.13
CA GLN A 104 1.33 -18.57 -7.35
C GLN A 104 1.35 -17.17 -6.71
N LEU A 105 2.31 -16.90 -5.82
CA LEU A 105 2.51 -15.58 -5.24
C LEU A 105 3.13 -14.59 -6.22
N LEU A 106 3.80 -15.04 -7.28
CA LEU A 106 4.43 -14.15 -8.27
C LEU A 106 3.42 -13.17 -8.92
N PRO A 107 2.31 -13.63 -9.53
CA PRO A 107 1.32 -12.72 -10.09
C PRO A 107 0.65 -11.87 -9.02
N ALA A 108 0.44 -12.42 -7.82
CA ALA A 108 -0.19 -11.68 -6.73
C ALA A 108 0.69 -10.54 -6.21
N VAL A 109 2.00 -10.78 -6.06
CA VAL A 109 2.99 -9.77 -5.66
C VAL A 109 3.18 -8.72 -6.76
N PHE A 110 3.14 -9.12 -8.02
CA PHE A 110 3.18 -8.17 -9.14
C PHE A 110 1.97 -7.23 -9.13
N LEU A 111 0.76 -7.77 -8.92
CA LEU A 111 -0.45 -6.96 -8.78
C LEU A 111 -0.41 -6.06 -7.54
N LEU A 112 0.10 -6.58 -6.42
CA LEU A 112 0.30 -5.81 -5.20
C LEU A 112 1.31 -4.65 -5.41
N SER A 113 2.30 -4.83 -6.29
CA SER A 113 3.26 -3.76 -6.60
C SER A 113 2.66 -2.62 -7.43
N LEU A 114 1.53 -2.85 -8.10
CA LEU A 114 0.79 -1.85 -8.88
C LEU A 114 -0.23 -1.06 -8.03
N ALA A 115 -0.54 -1.55 -6.83
CA ALA A 115 -1.38 -0.90 -5.84
C ALA A 115 -0.56 0.07 -4.97
#